data_AF-A0A151MBE0-F1
#
_entry.id   AF-A0A151MBE0-F1
#
_cell.length_a   1.000
_cell.length_b   1.000
_cell.length_c   1.000
_cell.angle_alpha   90.00
_cell.angle_beta   90.00
_cell.angle_gamma   90.00
#
_symmetry.space_group_name_H-M   'P 1'
#
loop_
_entity.id
_entity.type
_entity.pdbx_description
1 polymer ?
#
loop_
_entity_poly.entity_id
_entity_poly.type
_entity_poly.pdbx_seq_one_letter_code
_entity_poly.pdbx_strand_id
1 'polypeptide(L)'
;MQRRLPPTALSLLAARGGQWELVRDELRGSHWAEGAVVSLTRWVDNLTDVVAPAPWLRAELRPLAAGELGGLSQPQLVELVQWSDLILFDYLTANFDRLVSNLFSLQWDARVMQRATSNLHRAPDGGLVFIDHEAGLGHGYRLLAVWDKYNEPLLRSVCVFREATARRVAELHRLQNAAAELLRLYRTREPLSAQLGFLSEQQARLLQSRIDFVHKHILHCKAKAAAAL
;
A
#
# COMPACT_ATOMS: atom_id res chain seq x y z
N MET A 1 -5.33 -4.89 -16.21
CA MET A 1 -4.87 -4.66 -14.82
C MET A 1 -5.42 -3.33 -14.37
N GLN A 2 -6.41 -3.32 -13.48
CA GLN A 2 -7.06 -2.08 -13.02
C GLN A 2 -6.05 -1.34 -12.13
N ARG A 3 -5.68 -0.11 -12.50
CA ARG A 3 -4.74 0.71 -11.73
C ARG A 3 -5.47 1.21 -10.48
N ARG A 4 -5.06 0.73 -9.30
CA ARG A 4 -5.62 1.10 -7.98
C ARG A 4 -4.93 2.31 -7.35
N LEU A 5 -3.85 2.76 -7.98
CA LEU A 5 -3.06 3.94 -7.62
C LEU A 5 -3.34 5.04 -8.65
N PRO A 6 -3.77 6.24 -8.24
CA PRO A 6 -3.84 7.36 -9.16
C PRO A 6 -2.44 7.65 -9.73
N PRO A 7 -2.35 8.08 -11.00
CA PRO A 7 -1.09 8.52 -11.56
C PRO A 7 -0.48 9.66 -10.72
N THR A 8 0.79 9.49 -10.37
CA THR A 8 1.59 10.48 -9.64
C THR A 8 2.84 10.79 -10.45
N ALA A 9 3.20 12.07 -10.52
CA ALA A 9 4.40 12.55 -11.18
C ALA A 9 5.10 13.59 -10.30
N LEU A 10 6.43 13.66 -10.39
CA LEU A 10 7.17 14.72 -9.75
C LEU A 10 7.13 15.99 -10.60
N SER A 11 7.17 17.15 -9.93
CA SER A 11 7.31 18.44 -10.56
C SER A 11 8.34 19.28 -9.82
N LEU A 12 9.17 20.00 -10.57
CA LEU A 12 10.09 20.97 -10.01
C LEU A 12 9.37 22.31 -9.88
N LEU A 13 9.43 22.91 -8.69
CA LEU A 13 8.92 24.25 -8.48
C LEU A 13 9.90 25.26 -9.03
N ALA A 14 9.53 25.82 -10.18
CA ALA A 14 10.23 26.94 -10.78
C ALA A 14 9.22 28.07 -11.01
N ALA A 15 9.27 29.12 -10.18
CA ALA A 15 8.37 30.27 -10.24
C ALA A 15 8.45 31.06 -11.55
N ARG A 16 9.51 30.83 -12.33
CA ARG A 16 9.70 31.39 -13.68
C ARG A 16 9.34 30.41 -14.81
N GLY A 17 8.99 29.17 -14.49
CA GLY A 17 8.54 28.17 -15.47
C GLY A 17 7.06 28.36 -15.83
N GLY A 18 6.70 28.08 -17.08
CA GLY A 18 5.31 28.24 -17.56
C GLY A 18 4.30 27.30 -16.90
N GLN A 19 4.74 26.18 -16.31
CA GLN A 19 3.86 25.20 -15.66
C GLN A 19 3.02 25.79 -14.52
N TRP A 20 3.58 26.76 -13.80
CA TRP A 20 3.03 27.33 -12.58
C TRP A 20 2.53 28.77 -12.77
N GLU A 21 2.50 29.25 -14.02
CA GLU A 21 2.22 30.65 -14.34
C GLU A 21 0.84 31.10 -13.87
N LEU A 22 -0.17 30.25 -14.04
CA LEU A 22 -1.57 30.55 -13.69
C LEU A 22 -1.84 30.60 -12.18
N VAL A 23 -0.94 30.07 -11.35
CA VAL A 23 -1.10 29.96 -9.89
C VAL A 23 0.09 30.56 -9.14
N ARG A 24 0.79 31.50 -9.78
CA ARG A 24 2.08 32.01 -9.31
C ARG A 24 1.96 32.77 -7.99
N ASP A 25 0.90 33.53 -7.81
CA ASP A 25 0.70 34.36 -6.62
C ASP A 25 0.29 33.48 -5.42
N GLU A 26 -0.54 32.47 -5.64
CA GLU A 26 -0.87 31.44 -4.65
C GLU A 26 0.39 30.67 -4.22
N LEU A 27 1.25 30.30 -5.17
CA LEU A 27 2.51 29.63 -4.86
C LEU A 27 3.43 30.50 -4.00
N ARG A 28 3.54 31.81 -4.26
CA ARG A 28 4.30 32.72 -3.39
C ARG A 28 3.74 32.77 -1.96
N GLY A 29 2.43 32.62 -1.80
CA GLY A 29 1.77 32.54 -0.49
C GLY A 29 1.85 31.17 0.19
N SER A 30 2.17 30.10 -0.56
CA SER A 30 2.10 28.70 -0.08
C SER A 30 3.29 28.23 0.78
N HIS A 31 4.30 29.08 1.00
CA HIS A 31 5.59 28.72 1.59
C HIS A 31 6.37 27.61 0.85
N TRP A 32 5.96 27.25 -0.36
CA TRP A 32 6.69 26.29 -1.16
C TRP A 32 8.01 26.90 -1.62
N ALA A 33 9.11 26.17 -1.42
CA ALA A 33 10.44 26.65 -1.75
C ALA A 33 10.72 26.52 -3.26
N GLU A 34 11.26 27.59 -3.86
CA GLU A 34 11.80 27.55 -5.22
C GLU A 34 12.88 26.45 -5.32
N GLY A 35 12.82 25.65 -6.38
CA GLY A 35 13.70 24.51 -6.61
C GLY A 35 13.32 23.25 -5.83
N ALA A 36 12.26 23.26 -5.01
CA ALA A 36 11.79 22.04 -4.39
C ALA A 36 11.09 21.12 -5.39
N VAL A 37 11.22 19.81 -5.17
CA VAL A 37 10.51 18.78 -5.91
C VAL A 37 9.22 18.44 -5.17
N VAL A 38 8.09 18.58 -5.84
CA VAL A 38 6.77 18.22 -5.31
C VAL A 38 6.21 17.00 -6.02
N SER A 39 5.39 16.23 -5.32
CA SER A 39 4.64 15.11 -5.91
C SER A 39 3.23 15.57 -6.24
N LEU A 40 2.82 15.39 -7.50
CA LEU A 40 1.48 15.73 -7.97
C LEU A 40 0.73 14.44 -8.29
N THR A 41 -0.31 14.17 -7.51
CA THR A 41 -1.20 13.03 -7.72
C THR A 41 -2.45 13.50 -8.43
N ARG A 42 -2.83 12.79 -9.50
CA ARG A 42 -4.05 13.10 -10.25
C ARG A 42 -5.26 13.00 -9.32
N TRP A 43 -6.08 14.05 -9.35
CA TRP A 43 -7.36 14.08 -8.67
C TRP A 43 -8.31 12.99 -9.21
N VAL A 44 -9.05 12.34 -8.31
CA VAL A 44 -10.03 11.30 -8.64
C VAL A 44 -11.36 11.69 -8.03
N ASP A 45 -12.37 11.89 -8.88
CA ASP A 45 -13.70 12.32 -8.46
C ASP A 45 -14.54 11.18 -7.88
N ASN A 46 -15.57 11.57 -7.11
CA ASN A 46 -16.61 10.67 -6.60
C ASN A 46 -16.08 9.50 -5.77
N LEU A 47 -14.99 9.74 -5.03
CA LEU A 47 -14.46 8.82 -4.06
C LEU A 47 -15.33 8.81 -2.79
N THR A 48 -15.58 7.63 -2.24
CA THR A 48 -16.27 7.46 -0.97
C THR A 48 -15.39 6.77 0.06
N ASP A 49 -15.69 7.01 1.34
CA ASP A 49 -14.95 6.39 2.44
C ASP A 49 -15.15 4.89 2.50
N VAL A 50 -14.12 4.19 3.01
CA VAL A 50 -14.13 2.73 3.15
C VAL A 50 -13.79 2.33 4.57
N VAL A 51 -14.60 1.43 5.13
CA VAL A 51 -14.38 0.82 6.44
C VAL A 51 -13.80 -0.59 6.23
N ALA A 52 -12.92 -1.02 7.13
CA ALA A 52 -12.37 -2.38 7.11
C ALA A 52 -13.52 -3.42 7.15
N PRO A 53 -13.48 -4.49 6.35
CA PRO A 53 -14.52 -5.51 6.39
C PRO A 53 -14.37 -6.40 7.62
N ALA A 54 -15.41 -7.17 7.91
CA ALA A 54 -15.56 -7.97 9.14
C ALA A 54 -14.31 -8.73 9.63
N PRO A 55 -13.48 -9.39 8.78
CA PRO A 55 -12.30 -10.13 9.24
C PRO A 55 -11.26 -9.25 9.94
N TRP A 56 -11.24 -7.96 9.65
CA TRP A 56 -10.28 -6.99 10.18
C TRP A 56 -10.94 -5.91 11.05
N LEU A 57 -12.22 -6.02 11.37
CA LEU A 57 -12.90 -5.06 12.27
C LEU A 57 -12.50 -5.22 13.75
N ARG A 58 -11.91 -6.36 14.12
CA ARG A 58 -11.57 -6.70 15.51
C ARG A 58 -10.06 -6.82 15.68
N ALA A 59 -9.60 -6.65 16.92
CA ALA A 59 -8.19 -6.81 17.28
C ALA A 59 -7.66 -8.25 17.08
N GLU A 60 -8.57 -9.24 17.10
CA GLU A 60 -8.26 -10.66 16.90
C GLU A 60 -8.05 -10.97 15.43
N LEU A 61 -6.88 -10.62 14.93
CA LEU A 61 -6.47 -10.86 13.55
C LEU A 61 -6.23 -12.35 13.32
N ARG A 62 -7.08 -12.98 12.49
CA ARG A 62 -6.92 -14.38 12.07
C ARG A 62 -7.32 -14.58 10.60
N PRO A 63 -6.71 -15.56 9.92
CA PRO A 63 -7.23 -16.03 8.64
C PRO A 63 -8.67 -16.52 8.76
N LEU A 64 -9.47 -16.20 7.74
CA LEU A 64 -10.76 -16.85 7.53
C LEU A 64 -10.53 -18.34 7.24
N ALA A 65 -11.35 -19.19 7.87
CA ALA A 65 -11.39 -20.61 7.60
C ALA A 65 -12.04 -20.89 6.23
N ALA A 66 -11.79 -22.09 5.68
CA ALA A 66 -12.33 -22.48 4.37
C ALA A 66 -13.86 -22.39 4.31
N GLY A 67 -14.57 -22.80 5.38
CA GLY A 67 -16.02 -22.68 5.46
C GLY A 67 -16.51 -21.22 5.51
N GLU A 68 -15.78 -20.33 6.19
CA GLU A 68 -16.11 -18.90 6.23
C GLU A 68 -15.94 -18.27 4.85
N LEU A 69 -14.90 -18.66 4.10
CA LEU A 69 -14.69 -18.22 2.72
C LEU A 69 -15.76 -18.75 1.76
N GLY A 70 -16.15 -20.03 1.91
CA GLY A 70 -17.19 -20.66 1.10
C GLY A 70 -18.58 -20.05 1.30
N GLY A 71 -18.83 -19.39 2.44
CA GLY A 71 -20.06 -18.67 2.73
C GLY A 71 -20.15 -17.25 2.15
N LEU A 72 -19.08 -16.74 1.52
CA LEU A 72 -19.06 -15.39 0.97
C LEU A 72 -19.64 -15.34 -0.45
N SER A 73 -20.46 -14.32 -0.72
CA SER A 73 -20.90 -13.99 -2.07
C SER A 73 -19.74 -13.49 -2.95
N GLN A 74 -19.92 -13.53 -4.28
CA GLN A 74 -18.91 -13.05 -5.22
C GLN A 74 -18.48 -11.58 -4.95
N PRO A 75 -19.37 -10.61 -4.69
CA PRO A 75 -18.95 -9.24 -4.34
C PRO A 75 -18.12 -9.18 -3.06
N GLN A 76 -18.45 -9.96 -2.04
CA GLN A 76 -17.69 -10.03 -0.79
C GLN A 76 -16.29 -10.62 -1.01
N LEU A 77 -16.17 -11.64 -1.86
CA LEU A 77 -14.87 -12.20 -2.25
C LEU A 77 -14.02 -11.19 -3.03
N VAL A 78 -14.64 -10.44 -3.95
CA VAL A 78 -13.96 -9.37 -4.69
C VAL A 78 -13.45 -8.29 -3.73
N GLU A 79 -14.27 -7.87 -2.78
CA GLU A 79 -13.85 -6.93 -1.73
C GLU A 79 -12.70 -7.48 -0.89
N LEU A 80 -12.81 -8.71 -0.39
CA LEU A 80 -11.78 -9.37 0.42
C LEU A 80 -10.43 -9.44 -0.31
N VAL A 81 -10.44 -9.76 -1.61
CA VAL A 81 -9.23 -9.81 -2.44
C VAL A 81 -8.63 -8.42 -2.63
N GLN A 82 -9.43 -7.36 -2.79
CA GLN A 82 -8.91 -6.00 -2.89
C GLN A 82 -8.22 -5.55 -1.59
N TRP A 83 -8.81 -5.90 -0.45
CA TRP A 83 -8.20 -5.66 0.87
C TRP A 83 -6.93 -6.50 1.09
N SER A 84 -6.91 -7.75 0.62
CA SER A 84 -5.70 -8.58 0.63
C SER A 84 -4.54 -7.94 -0.13
N ASP A 85 -4.80 -7.40 -1.33
CA ASP A 85 -3.76 -6.70 -2.08
C ASP A 85 -3.27 -5.45 -1.37
N LEU A 86 -4.18 -4.69 -0.75
CA LEU A 86 -3.82 -3.51 0.06
C LEU A 86 -2.91 -3.91 1.23
N ILE A 87 -3.33 -4.88 2.04
CA ILE A 87 -2.58 -5.35 3.21
C ILE A 87 -1.20 -5.87 2.79
N LEU A 88 -1.13 -6.62 1.69
CA LEU A 88 0.14 -7.09 1.13
C LEU A 88 1.02 -5.92 0.68
N PHE A 89 0.45 -4.94 -0.03
CA PHE A 89 1.16 -3.75 -0.50
C PHE A 89 1.69 -2.88 0.65
N ASP A 90 0.85 -2.63 1.65
CA ASP A 90 1.21 -1.88 2.86
C ASP A 90 2.27 -2.64 3.66
N TYR A 91 2.16 -3.97 3.78
CA TYR A 91 3.22 -4.77 4.38
C TYR A 91 4.52 -4.60 3.60
N LEU A 92 4.56 -4.80 2.27
CA LEU A 92 5.80 -4.69 1.50
C LEU A 92 6.46 -3.32 1.64
N THR A 93 5.66 -2.26 1.63
CA THR A 93 6.15 -0.88 1.78
C THR A 93 6.33 -0.45 3.23
N ALA A 94 5.90 -1.25 4.20
CA ALA A 94 5.75 -0.85 5.61
C ALA A 94 4.93 0.44 5.79
N ASN A 95 3.93 0.67 4.94
CA ASN A 95 3.01 1.79 5.13
C ASN A 95 2.23 1.58 6.43
N PHE A 96 2.22 2.60 7.28
CA PHE A 96 1.56 2.55 8.58
C PHE A 96 0.34 3.47 8.67
N ASP A 97 0.10 4.34 7.68
CA ASP A 97 -0.93 5.38 7.74
C ASP A 97 -2.24 4.98 7.05
N ARG A 98 -2.70 3.77 7.38
CA ARG A 98 -3.95 3.15 6.88
C ARG A 98 -4.55 2.25 7.96
N LEU A 99 -4.56 0.93 7.74
CA LEU A 99 -5.11 -0.03 8.70
C LEU A 99 -4.23 -0.17 9.95
N VAL A 100 -2.91 -0.03 9.79
CA VAL A 100 -1.94 -0.15 10.87
C VAL A 100 -2.11 0.94 11.92
N SER A 101 -2.32 2.19 11.50
CA SER A 101 -2.59 3.30 12.42
C SER A 101 -3.93 3.11 13.15
N ASN A 102 -4.95 2.55 12.48
CA ASN A 102 -6.19 2.15 13.14
C ASN A 102 -5.95 1.05 14.18
N LEU A 103 -5.18 -0.01 13.85
CA LEU A 103 -4.84 -1.08 14.80
C LEU A 103 -4.07 -0.56 16.02
N PHE A 104 -3.14 0.37 15.81
CA PHE A 104 -2.45 1.05 16.91
C PHE A 104 -3.44 1.85 17.77
N SER A 105 -4.42 2.51 17.15
CA SER A 105 -5.37 3.37 17.83
C SER A 105 -6.43 2.62 18.66
N LEU A 106 -6.58 1.30 18.47
CA LEU A 106 -7.48 0.46 19.26
C LEU A 106 -7.22 0.51 20.76
N GLN A 107 -5.99 0.86 21.18
CA GLN A 107 -5.65 1.01 22.60
C GLN A 107 -6.34 2.22 23.26
N TRP A 108 -6.82 3.19 22.48
CA TRP A 108 -7.57 4.36 22.97
C TRP A 108 -9.02 4.40 22.47
N ASP A 109 -9.31 3.80 21.32
CA ASP A 109 -10.64 3.82 20.73
C ASP A 109 -11.03 2.47 20.12
N ALA A 110 -11.86 1.72 20.84
CA ALA A 110 -12.35 0.41 20.41
C ALA A 110 -13.20 0.45 19.12
N ARG A 111 -13.66 1.63 18.68
CA ARG A 111 -14.47 1.80 17.47
C ARG A 111 -13.66 2.29 16.28
N VAL A 112 -12.36 2.53 16.41
CA VAL A 112 -11.55 3.11 15.32
C VAL A 112 -11.58 2.27 14.05
N MET A 113 -11.65 0.94 14.17
CA MET A 113 -11.75 0.03 13.01
C MET A 113 -13.09 0.13 12.26
N GLN A 114 -14.12 0.72 12.88
CA GLN A 114 -15.44 0.94 12.28
C GLN A 114 -15.53 2.29 11.55
N ARG A 115 -14.46 3.09 11.57
CA ARG A 115 -14.38 4.37 10.86
C ARG A 115 -13.76 4.21 9.47
N ALA A 116 -13.86 5.28 8.69
CA ALA A 116 -13.14 5.40 7.43
C ALA A 116 -11.65 5.11 7.63
N THR A 117 -11.08 4.30 6.74
CA THR A 117 -9.66 3.98 6.73
C THR A 117 -8.90 5.13 6.08
N SER A 118 -7.91 5.68 6.79
CA SER A 118 -7.08 6.77 6.25
C SER A 118 -6.52 6.42 4.88
N ASN A 119 -6.45 7.41 3.99
CA ASN A 119 -5.83 7.32 2.68
C ASN A 119 -6.38 6.22 1.74
N LEU A 120 -7.56 5.68 2.04
CA LEU A 120 -8.22 4.61 1.29
C LEU A 120 -9.64 5.00 0.95
N HIS A 121 -9.96 4.97 -0.34
CA HIS A 121 -11.30 5.29 -0.82
C HIS A 121 -11.84 4.23 -1.77
N ARG A 122 -13.14 4.32 -2.06
CA ARG A 122 -13.81 3.51 -3.07
C ARG A 122 -14.21 4.38 -4.25
N ALA A 123 -13.86 3.93 -5.44
CA ALA A 123 -14.32 4.51 -6.69
C ALA A 123 -15.74 4.02 -7.04
N PRO A 124 -16.47 4.73 -7.93
CA PRO A 124 -17.81 4.34 -8.36
C PRO A 124 -17.91 2.93 -8.96
N ASP A 125 -16.81 2.40 -9.51
CA ASP A 125 -16.72 1.03 -10.03
C ASP A 125 -16.58 -0.04 -8.93
N GLY A 126 -16.67 0.34 -7.65
CA GLY A 126 -16.51 -0.53 -6.48
C GLY A 126 -15.05 -0.81 -6.13
N GLY A 127 -14.11 -0.27 -6.90
CA GLY A 127 -12.67 -0.44 -6.74
C GLY A 127 -12.10 0.32 -5.55
N LEU A 128 -11.21 -0.29 -4.78
CA LEU A 128 -10.40 0.44 -3.81
C LEU A 128 -9.36 1.31 -4.52
N VAL A 129 -9.22 2.56 -4.09
CA VAL A 129 -8.24 3.52 -4.58
C VAL A 129 -7.34 3.89 -3.43
N PHE A 130 -6.05 3.65 -3.62
CA PHE A 130 -5.05 3.91 -2.61
C PHE A 130 -4.42 5.28 -2.93
N ILE A 131 -4.54 6.24 -2.02
CA ILE A 131 -3.96 7.58 -2.13
C ILE A 131 -2.87 7.79 -1.07
N ASP A 132 -2.04 8.81 -1.20
CA ASP A 132 -1.09 9.21 -0.16
C ASP A 132 -0.22 8.06 0.43
N HIS A 133 0.85 7.73 -0.29
CA HIS A 133 1.73 6.61 0.03
C HIS A 133 3.03 7.01 0.73
N GLU A 134 3.13 8.26 1.19
CA GLU A 134 4.38 8.81 1.70
C GLU A 134 4.84 8.14 3.01
N ALA A 135 3.90 7.58 3.78
CA ALA A 135 4.17 6.78 4.97
C ALA A 135 4.82 5.41 4.68
N GLY A 136 5.01 5.04 3.41
CA GLY A 136 5.68 3.80 2.99
C GLY A 136 7.18 3.96 2.71
N LEU A 137 7.79 2.85 2.30
CA LEU A 137 9.18 2.70 1.86
C LEU A 137 10.17 3.44 2.77
N GLY A 138 10.82 4.50 2.27
CA GLY A 138 11.85 5.21 3.02
C GLY A 138 11.36 5.73 4.38
N HIS A 139 10.10 6.16 4.49
CA HIS A 139 9.55 6.60 5.77
C HIS A 139 9.14 5.41 6.64
N GLY A 140 8.34 4.49 6.10
CA GLY A 140 7.88 3.30 6.81
C GLY A 140 9.02 2.42 7.33
N TYR A 141 10.05 2.21 6.52
CA TYR A 141 11.22 1.40 6.89
C TYR A 141 12.04 2.00 8.03
N ARG A 142 12.09 3.34 8.17
CA ARG A 142 12.74 3.98 9.32
C ARG A 142 12.01 3.75 10.63
N LEU A 143 10.71 3.45 10.56
CA LEU A 143 9.84 3.30 11.73
C LEU A 143 9.40 1.85 11.97
N LEU A 144 10.08 0.86 11.39
CA LEU A 144 9.73 -0.55 11.54
C LEU A 144 9.60 -1.00 12.99
N ALA A 145 10.52 -0.61 13.86
CA ALA A 145 10.50 -1.01 15.26
C ALA A 145 9.20 -0.59 15.99
N VAL A 146 8.53 0.46 15.50
CA VAL A 146 7.28 0.97 16.05
C VAL A 146 6.07 0.25 15.45
N TRP A 147 6.05 0.11 14.11
CA TRP A 147 4.84 -0.26 13.38
C TRP A 147 4.79 -1.72 12.93
N ASP A 148 5.92 -2.43 12.82
CA ASP A 148 5.93 -3.76 12.21
C ASP A 148 5.23 -4.82 13.07
N LYS A 149 5.14 -4.57 14.38
CA LYS A 149 4.32 -5.35 15.32
C LYS A 149 2.82 -5.34 15.00
N TYR A 150 2.35 -4.45 14.12
CA TYR A 150 0.98 -4.43 13.60
C TYR A 150 0.92 -4.88 12.13
N ASN A 151 1.88 -4.47 11.30
CA ASN A 151 1.95 -4.84 9.88
C ASN A 151 2.05 -6.36 9.68
N GLU A 152 2.94 -7.05 10.40
CA GLU A 152 3.13 -8.49 10.22
C GLU A 152 1.91 -9.31 10.67
N PRO A 153 1.31 -9.11 11.86
CA PRO A 153 0.08 -9.81 12.23
C PRO A 153 -1.08 -9.55 11.25
N LEU A 154 -1.18 -8.33 10.73
CA LEU A 154 -2.19 -8.01 9.72
C LEU A 154 -1.97 -8.81 8.43
N LEU A 155 -0.75 -8.89 7.89
CA LEU A 155 -0.46 -9.76 6.75
C LEU A 155 -0.75 -11.24 7.06
N ARG A 156 -0.36 -11.72 8.24
CA ARG A 156 -0.59 -13.11 8.66
C ARG A 156 -2.06 -13.49 8.75
N SER A 157 -2.95 -12.50 8.95
CA SER A 157 -4.41 -12.70 8.93
C SER A 157 -4.99 -12.92 7.53
N VAL A 158 -4.20 -12.74 6.46
CA VAL A 158 -4.65 -12.90 5.08
C VAL A 158 -4.25 -14.27 4.56
N CYS A 159 -5.21 -15.10 4.10
CA CYS A 159 -4.92 -16.36 3.39
C CYS A 159 -5.67 -16.51 2.06
N VAL A 160 -6.19 -15.40 1.52
CA VAL A 160 -6.76 -15.33 0.18
C VAL A 160 -5.98 -14.28 -0.59
N PHE A 161 -5.54 -14.63 -1.79
CA PHE A 161 -4.69 -13.77 -2.61
C PHE A 161 -5.21 -13.78 -4.05
N ARG A 162 -5.15 -12.63 -4.74
CA ARG A 162 -5.33 -12.63 -6.19
C ARG A 162 -4.23 -13.47 -6.83
N GLU A 163 -4.60 -14.35 -7.74
CA GLU A 163 -3.66 -15.25 -8.39
C GLU A 163 -2.50 -14.50 -9.07
N ALA A 164 -2.81 -13.41 -9.82
CA ALA A 164 -1.80 -12.58 -10.45
C ALA A 164 -0.82 -11.95 -9.44
N THR A 165 -1.31 -11.55 -8.26
CA THR A 165 -0.47 -11.01 -7.17
C THR A 165 0.46 -12.11 -6.63
N ALA A 166 -0.07 -13.31 -6.35
CA ALA A 166 0.72 -14.43 -5.87
C ALA A 166 1.81 -14.86 -6.87
N ARG A 167 1.48 -14.92 -8.18
CA ARG A 167 2.46 -15.21 -9.23
C ARG A 167 3.58 -14.15 -9.28
N ARG A 168 3.24 -12.86 -9.18
CA ARG A 168 4.24 -11.78 -9.19
C ARG A 168 5.14 -11.79 -7.96
N VAL A 169 4.61 -12.12 -6.79
CA VAL A 169 5.41 -12.30 -5.57
C VAL A 169 6.38 -13.47 -5.73
N ALA A 170 5.91 -14.62 -6.24
CA ALA A 170 6.77 -15.78 -6.49
C ALA A 170 7.90 -15.46 -7.49
N GLU A 171 7.60 -14.67 -8.53
CA GLU A 171 8.60 -14.22 -9.50
C GLU A 171 9.66 -13.31 -8.84
N LEU A 172 9.25 -12.30 -8.07
CA LEU A 172 10.17 -11.41 -7.36
C LEU A 172 11.02 -12.14 -6.32
N HIS A 173 10.41 -13.11 -5.62
CA HIS A 173 11.14 -14.01 -4.73
C HIS A 173 12.17 -14.85 -5.49
N ARG A 174 11.82 -15.42 -6.64
CA ARG A 174 12.76 -16.23 -7.43
C ARG A 174 13.91 -15.38 -7.99
N LEU A 175 13.63 -14.17 -8.45
CA LEU A 175 14.61 -13.31 -9.11
C LEU A 175 15.55 -12.58 -8.13
N GLN A 176 15.16 -12.42 -6.85
CA GLN A 176 15.97 -11.78 -5.82
C GLN A 176 16.49 -10.38 -6.22
N ASN A 177 15.71 -9.64 -7.01
CA ASN A 177 16.13 -8.37 -7.62
C ASN A 177 15.11 -7.25 -7.45
N ALA A 178 14.25 -7.33 -6.41
CA ALA A 178 13.11 -6.43 -6.28
C ALA A 178 13.49 -4.95 -6.25
N ALA A 179 14.52 -4.59 -5.49
CA ALA A 179 15.00 -3.21 -5.40
C ALA A 179 15.61 -2.71 -6.72
N ALA A 180 16.31 -3.58 -7.47
CA ALA A 180 16.87 -3.23 -8.77
C ALA A 180 15.78 -3.01 -9.81
N GLU A 181 14.75 -3.86 -9.83
CA GLU A 181 13.60 -3.69 -10.72
C GLU A 181 12.79 -2.43 -10.37
N LEU A 182 12.60 -2.14 -9.08
CA LEU A 182 11.97 -0.90 -8.63
C LEU A 182 12.78 0.34 -9.05
N LEU A 183 14.11 0.31 -8.87
CA LEU A 183 14.99 1.39 -9.30
C LEU A 183 14.93 1.60 -10.82
N ARG A 184 14.93 0.51 -11.59
CA ARG A 184 14.81 0.55 -13.04
C ARG A 184 13.49 1.20 -13.45
N LEU A 185 12.37 0.80 -12.83
CA LEU A 185 11.05 1.39 -13.10
C LEU A 185 11.01 2.87 -12.71
N TYR A 186 11.58 3.23 -11.56
CA TYR A 186 11.64 4.62 -11.10
C TYR A 186 12.42 5.50 -12.08
N ARG A 187 13.64 5.11 -12.44
CA ARG A 187 14.48 5.87 -13.37
C ARG A 187 13.93 5.96 -14.79
N THR A 188 13.24 4.91 -15.25
CA THR A 188 12.67 4.89 -16.60
C THR A 188 11.35 5.64 -16.73
N ARG A 189 10.63 5.87 -15.62
CA ARG A 189 9.30 6.50 -15.65
C ARG A 189 9.22 7.87 -15.02
N GLU A 190 10.20 8.26 -14.20
CA GLU A 190 10.21 9.55 -13.51
C GLU A 190 11.42 10.39 -13.95
N PRO A 191 11.23 11.44 -14.77
CA PRO A 191 12.29 12.32 -15.25
C PRO A 191 13.11 12.99 -14.14
N LEU A 192 12.50 13.28 -12.99
CA LEU A 192 13.18 13.89 -11.84
C LEU A 192 13.81 12.87 -10.89
N SER A 193 13.86 11.59 -11.26
CA SER A 193 14.39 10.51 -10.41
C SER A 193 15.85 10.69 -10.01
N ALA A 194 16.64 11.44 -10.77
CA ALA A 194 18.03 11.75 -10.43
C ALA A 194 18.17 12.82 -9.33
N GLN A 195 17.12 13.61 -9.08
CA GLN A 195 17.13 14.68 -8.07
C GLN A 195 16.75 14.18 -6.67
N LEU A 196 16.08 13.04 -6.60
CA LEU A 196 15.70 12.42 -5.33
C LEU A 196 16.56 11.20 -5.04
N GLY A 197 16.66 10.88 -3.74
CA GLY A 197 17.27 9.64 -3.29
C GLY A 197 16.45 8.41 -3.68
N PHE A 198 17.07 7.24 -3.53
CA PHE A 198 16.40 5.95 -3.61
C PHE A 198 16.55 5.20 -2.28
N LEU A 199 16.07 3.97 -2.21
CA LEU A 199 16.31 3.07 -1.09
C LEU A 199 17.81 2.90 -0.84
N SER A 200 18.22 2.99 0.43
CA SER A 200 19.56 2.55 0.86
C SER A 200 19.73 1.04 0.64
N GLU A 201 20.96 0.54 0.68
CA GLU A 201 21.18 -0.91 0.57
C GLU A 201 20.46 -1.72 1.66
N GLN A 202 20.41 -1.18 2.88
CA GLN A 202 19.69 -1.82 3.98
C GLN A 202 18.18 -1.91 3.68
N GLN A 203 17.60 -0.82 3.17
CA GLN A 203 16.20 -0.76 2.77
C GLN A 203 15.90 -1.67 1.57
N ALA A 204 16.85 -1.79 0.62
CA ALA A 204 16.75 -2.70 -0.51
C ALA A 204 16.73 -4.18 -0.05
N ARG A 205 17.63 -4.56 0.87
CA ARG A 205 17.66 -5.91 1.47
C ARG A 205 16.38 -6.20 2.25
N LEU A 206 15.86 -5.21 2.97
CA LEU A 206 14.59 -5.30 3.70
C LEU A 206 13.40 -5.51 2.76
N LEU A 207 13.31 -4.77 1.64
CA LEU A 207 12.24 -4.99 0.66
C LEU A 207 12.25 -6.43 0.15
N GLN A 208 13.44 -6.96 -0.16
CA GLN A 208 13.58 -8.35 -0.60
C GLN A 208 13.18 -9.35 0.48
N SER A 209 13.61 -9.15 1.74
CA SER A 209 13.24 -10.05 2.84
C SER A 209 11.74 -10.06 3.12
N ARG A 210 11.06 -8.90 2.98
CA ARG A 210 9.60 -8.82 3.09
C ARG A 210 8.90 -9.55 1.94
N ILE A 211 9.42 -9.50 0.72
CA ILE A 211 8.91 -10.31 -0.41
C ILE A 211 9.07 -11.80 -0.12
N ASP A 212 10.23 -12.22 0.40
CA ASP A 212 10.48 -13.61 0.77
C ASP A 212 9.50 -14.09 1.86
N PHE A 213 9.22 -13.23 2.83
CA PHE A 213 8.21 -13.49 3.86
C PHE A 213 6.82 -13.67 3.26
N VAL A 214 6.37 -12.74 2.41
CA VAL A 214 5.06 -12.83 1.74
C VAL A 214 4.97 -14.10 0.91
N HIS A 215 6.01 -14.47 0.16
CA HIS A 215 6.03 -15.70 -0.62
C HIS A 215 5.87 -16.94 0.26
N LYS A 216 6.63 -17.04 1.35
CA LYS A 216 6.52 -18.13 2.33
C LYS A 216 5.11 -18.20 2.94
N HIS A 217 4.53 -17.05 3.26
CA HIS A 217 3.17 -16.97 3.81
C HIS A 217 2.11 -17.45 2.81
N ILE A 218 2.21 -17.05 1.53
CA ILE A 218 1.32 -17.54 0.47
C ILE A 218 1.41 -19.07 0.34
N LEU A 219 2.62 -19.64 0.35
CA LEU A 219 2.82 -21.09 0.31
C LEU A 219 2.22 -21.79 1.53
N HIS A 220 2.39 -21.21 2.72
CA HIS A 220 1.78 -21.72 3.94
C HIS A 220 0.25 -21.75 3.85
N CYS A 221 -0.39 -20.66 3.41
CA CYS A 221 -1.84 -20.61 3.22
C CYS A 221 -2.30 -21.63 2.16
N LYS A 222 -1.56 -21.80 1.06
CA LYS A 222 -1.86 -22.80 0.02
C LYS A 222 -1.80 -24.23 0.58
N ALA A 223 -0.77 -24.57 1.36
CA ALA A 223 -0.64 -25.88 1.99
C ALA A 223 -1.77 -26.13 3.00
N LYS A 224 -2.12 -25.12 3.81
CA LYS A 224 -3.23 -25.19 4.75
C LYS A 224 -4.58 -25.41 4.05
N ALA A 225 -4.81 -24.75 2.92
CA ALA A 225 -6.02 -24.94 2.13
C ALA A 225 -6.09 -26.36 1.53
N ALA A 226 -4.96 -26.90 1.04
CA ALA A 226 -4.90 -28.26 0.51
C ALA A 226 -5.14 -29.34 1.58
N ALA A 227 -4.72 -29.10 2.82
CA ALA A 227 -4.94 -30.02 3.94
C ALA A 227 -6.38 -29.97 4.52
N ALA A 228 -7.19 -28.99 4.10
CA ALA A 228 -8.58 -28.82 4.54
C ALA A 228 -9.61 -29.36 3.53
N LEU A 229 -9.14 -29.91 2.41
CA LEU A 229 -9.90 -30.62 1.38
C LEU A 229 -9.74 -32.13 1.56
#